data_AF-A0A376C1C4-F1
#
_entry.id   AF-A0A376C1C4-F1
#
_cell.length_a   1.000
_cell.length_b   1.000
_cell.length_c   1.000
_cell.angle_alpha   90.00
_cell.angle_beta   90.00
_cell.angle_gamma   90.00
#
_symmetry.space_group_name_H-M   'P 1'
#
loop_
_entity.id
_entity.type
_entity.pdbx_description
1 polymer ?
#
loop_
_entity_poly.entity_id
_entity_poly.type
_entity_poly.pdbx_seq_one_letter_code
_entity_poly.pdbx_strand_id
1 'polypeptide(L)'
;MKKMIIIVMLLASVFSYTQTVFDRQLTVNIQKVHAVKTIAELETLFTDFSNLTTKLDKNTHWMTYYYAGFSAYQQAVLMKKQNPNTNVNTFLGLAYKYANSAKFNQENAETFVLVGLIELAILENGKVFTKNIEESIKNYLRQAELLEPKNLRVLLLKAKVAKAFPTEYQDAKIQIQSVLQEAKRKNSMKKGDIPTWGKMEIDIVLSQL
;
A
#
# COMPACT_ATOMS: atom_id res chain seq x y z
N MET A 1 41.06 32.79 -23.72
CA MET A 1 40.19 32.41 -22.58
C MET A 1 38.68 32.40 -22.88
N LYS A 2 38.17 33.04 -23.96
CA LYS A 2 36.73 32.98 -24.31
C LYS A 2 36.25 31.63 -24.89
N LYS A 3 37.15 30.82 -25.46
CA LYS A 3 36.79 29.53 -26.09
C LYS A 3 36.64 28.36 -25.11
N MET A 4 37.13 28.49 -23.86
CA MET A 4 36.96 27.45 -22.83
C MET A 4 35.61 27.52 -22.11
N ILE A 5 34.97 28.68 -22.07
CA ILE A 5 33.68 28.85 -21.37
C ILE A 5 32.54 28.12 -22.11
N ILE A 6 32.63 28.01 -23.44
CA ILE A 6 31.63 27.34 -24.27
C ILE A 6 31.67 25.81 -24.07
N ILE A 7 32.86 25.23 -23.82
CA ILE A 7 33.03 23.78 -23.63
C ILE A 7 32.49 23.31 -22.28
N VAL A 8 32.57 24.15 -21.24
CA VAL A 8 31.99 23.84 -19.92
C VAL A 8 30.45 23.96 -19.91
N MET A 9 29.88 24.86 -20.73
CA MET A 9 28.42 24.96 -20.90
C MET A 9 27.80 23.82 -21.72
N LEU A 10 28.57 23.17 -22.61
CA LEU A 10 28.11 22.02 -23.40
C LEU A 10 28.06 20.69 -22.60
N LEU A 11 28.79 20.60 -21.48
CA LEU A 11 28.78 19.44 -20.58
C LEU A 11 27.63 19.48 -19.55
N ALA A 12 26.88 20.58 -19.50
CA ALA A 12 25.66 20.71 -18.70
C ALA A 12 24.41 20.34 -19.53
N SER A 13 24.53 19.37 -20.45
CA SER A 13 23.38 18.73 -21.09
C SER A 13 22.56 18.02 -20.02
N VAL A 14 21.60 18.78 -19.51
CA VAL A 14 20.58 18.45 -18.54
C VAL A 14 20.07 17.04 -18.81
N PHE A 15 20.29 16.12 -17.87
CA PHE A 15 19.54 14.86 -17.82
C PHE A 15 18.08 15.21 -17.48
N SER A 16 17.33 15.67 -18.48
CA SER A 16 15.89 15.76 -18.39
C SER A 16 15.36 14.33 -18.43
N TYR A 17 15.08 13.75 -17.26
CA TYR A 17 14.30 12.51 -17.18
C TYR A 17 12.92 12.79 -17.76
N THR A 18 12.73 12.43 -19.03
CA THR A 18 11.41 12.50 -19.65
C THR A 18 10.56 11.40 -19.03
N GLN A 19 9.62 11.79 -18.16
CA GLN A 19 8.61 10.89 -17.60
C GLN A 19 7.84 10.24 -18.77
N THR A 20 7.83 8.91 -18.86
CA THR A 20 7.16 8.21 -19.95
C THR A 20 5.64 8.41 -19.87
N VAL A 21 4.92 8.14 -20.97
CA VAL A 21 3.44 8.16 -20.97
C VAL A 21 2.89 7.22 -19.89
N PHE A 22 3.55 6.08 -19.67
CA PHE A 22 3.15 5.11 -18.64
C PHE A 22 3.41 5.61 -17.23
N ASP A 23 4.53 6.29 -16.97
CA ASP A 23 4.82 6.89 -15.65
C ASP A 23 3.80 7.98 -15.30
N ARG A 24 3.39 8.77 -16.29
CA ARG A 24 2.32 9.76 -16.14
C ARG A 24 0.99 9.08 -15.84
N GLN A 25 0.66 8.01 -16.56
CA GLN A 25 -0.56 7.24 -16.33
C GLN A 25 -0.59 6.63 -14.91
N LEU A 26 0.54 6.07 -14.46
CA LEU A 26 0.70 5.56 -13.08
C LEU A 26 0.42 6.68 -12.07
N THR A 27 1.06 7.83 -12.23
CA THR A 27 0.90 8.99 -11.33
C THR A 27 -0.57 9.44 -11.25
N VAL A 28 -1.24 9.58 -12.40
CA VAL A 28 -2.66 9.97 -12.47
C VAL A 28 -3.55 8.94 -11.79
N ASN A 29 -3.29 7.65 -12.00
CA ASN A 29 -4.12 6.59 -11.41
C ASN A 29 -3.91 6.48 -9.90
N ILE A 30 -2.70 6.70 -9.40
CA ILE A 30 -2.43 6.78 -7.95
C ILE A 30 -3.24 7.92 -7.32
N GLN A 31 -3.33 9.08 -7.98
CA GLN A 31 -4.15 10.19 -7.47
C GLN A 31 -5.63 9.83 -7.43
N LYS A 32 -6.14 9.12 -8.44
CA LYS A 32 -7.54 8.67 -8.50
C LYS A 32 -7.89 7.68 -7.40
N VAL A 33 -6.98 6.78 -7.04
CA VAL A 33 -7.17 5.79 -5.94
C VAL A 33 -7.68 6.44 -4.65
N HIS A 34 -7.28 7.68 -4.36
CA HIS A 34 -7.69 8.39 -3.14
C HIS A 34 -9.13 8.93 -3.17
N ALA A 35 -9.68 9.15 -4.35
CA ALA A 35 -10.99 9.78 -4.53
C ALA A 35 -12.12 8.77 -4.77
N VAL A 36 -11.77 7.50 -4.98
CA VAL A 36 -12.71 6.46 -5.37
C VAL A 36 -13.71 6.14 -4.27
N LYS A 37 -14.97 6.01 -4.67
CA LYS A 37 -16.09 5.71 -3.75
C LYS A 37 -16.90 4.48 -4.15
N THR A 38 -16.66 3.93 -5.35
CA THR A 38 -17.48 2.86 -5.91
C THR A 38 -16.66 1.64 -6.31
N ILE A 39 -17.33 0.48 -6.37
CA ILE A 39 -16.70 -0.80 -6.78
C ILE A 39 -16.24 -0.74 -8.25
N ALA A 40 -17.02 -0.08 -9.13
CA ALA A 40 -16.73 0.04 -10.56
C ALA A 40 -15.50 0.92 -10.85
N GLU A 41 -15.34 2.03 -10.11
CA GLU A 41 -14.13 2.86 -10.20
C GLU A 41 -12.89 2.08 -9.74
N LEU A 42 -13.00 1.27 -8.68
CA LEU A 42 -11.90 0.41 -8.23
C LEU A 42 -11.56 -0.68 -9.25
N GLU A 43 -12.56 -1.25 -9.94
CA GLU A 43 -12.34 -2.24 -11.01
C GLU A 43 -11.59 -1.63 -12.20
N THR A 44 -11.98 -0.41 -12.57
CA THR A 44 -11.30 0.35 -13.62
C THR A 44 -9.84 0.59 -13.25
N LEU A 45 -9.58 1.05 -12.01
CA LEU A 45 -8.22 1.27 -11.53
C LEU A 45 -7.41 -0.03 -11.43
N PHE A 46 -8.01 -1.11 -10.96
CA PHE A 46 -7.38 -2.43 -10.95
C PHE A 46 -6.91 -2.83 -12.34
N THR A 47 -7.79 -2.68 -13.33
CA THR A 47 -7.50 -3.00 -14.74
C THR A 47 -6.38 -2.13 -15.28
N ASP A 48 -6.43 -0.82 -15.03
CA ASP A 48 -5.40 0.11 -15.48
C ASP A 48 -4.03 -0.23 -14.88
N PHE A 49 -3.94 -0.45 -13.56
CA PHE A 49 -2.67 -0.80 -12.91
C PHE A 49 -2.16 -2.16 -13.40
N SER A 50 -3.04 -3.15 -13.54
CA SER A 50 -2.70 -4.48 -14.05
C SER A 50 -2.10 -4.39 -15.46
N ASN A 51 -2.68 -3.55 -16.33
CA ASN A 51 -2.18 -3.32 -17.68
C ASN A 51 -0.81 -2.62 -17.72
N LEU A 52 -0.46 -1.87 -16.66
CA LEU A 52 0.85 -1.22 -16.54
C LEU A 52 1.96 -2.14 -16.03
N THR A 53 1.61 -3.30 -15.43
CA THR A 53 2.59 -4.26 -14.88
C THR A 53 3.55 -4.88 -15.89
N THR A 54 3.31 -4.70 -17.19
CA THR A 54 4.17 -5.20 -18.29
C THR A 54 4.73 -4.08 -19.16
N LYS A 55 4.46 -2.81 -18.82
CA LYS A 55 4.72 -1.64 -19.69
C LYS A 55 5.69 -0.62 -19.09
N LEU A 56 6.05 -0.77 -17.82
CA LEU A 56 6.87 0.19 -17.08
C LEU A 56 8.26 -0.34 -16.80
N ASP A 57 9.18 0.58 -16.53
CA ASP A 57 10.54 0.22 -16.14
C ASP A 57 10.56 -0.56 -14.81
N LYS A 58 11.56 -1.44 -14.67
CA LYS A 58 11.71 -2.35 -13.50
C LYS A 58 11.65 -1.64 -12.16
N ASN A 59 12.11 -0.40 -12.07
CA ASN A 59 12.17 0.36 -10.81
C ASN A 59 10.78 0.76 -10.29
N THR A 60 9.79 0.90 -11.17
CA THR A 60 8.40 1.27 -10.83
C THR A 60 7.43 0.08 -10.90
N HIS A 61 7.89 -1.08 -11.35
CA HIS A 61 7.07 -2.29 -11.51
C HIS A 61 6.33 -2.68 -10.23
N TRP A 62 7.02 -2.64 -9.08
CA TRP A 62 6.43 -3.03 -7.81
C TRP A 62 5.21 -2.18 -7.45
N MET A 63 5.19 -0.88 -7.81
CA MET A 63 4.07 0.01 -7.53
C MET A 63 2.82 -0.37 -8.33
N THR A 64 2.99 -0.77 -9.58
CA THR A 64 1.83 -1.17 -10.41
C THR A 64 1.18 -2.43 -9.87
N TYR A 65 1.99 -3.42 -9.46
CA TYR A 65 1.50 -4.59 -8.76
C TYR A 65 0.87 -4.21 -7.41
N TYR A 66 1.48 -3.30 -6.66
CA TYR A 66 1.01 -2.85 -5.37
C TYR A 66 -0.38 -2.20 -5.48
N TYR A 67 -0.55 -1.25 -6.40
CA TYR A 67 -1.80 -0.52 -6.56
C TYR A 67 -2.89 -1.35 -7.25
N ALA A 68 -2.54 -2.31 -8.11
CA ALA A 68 -3.49 -3.33 -8.54
C ALA A 68 -3.98 -4.16 -7.36
N GLY A 69 -3.07 -4.67 -6.53
CA GLY A 69 -3.43 -5.43 -5.32
C GLY A 69 -4.28 -4.61 -4.34
N PHE A 70 -3.91 -3.35 -4.13
CA PHE A 70 -4.65 -2.43 -3.27
C PHE A 70 -6.05 -2.14 -3.80
N SER A 71 -6.23 -1.89 -5.10
CA SER A 71 -7.56 -1.69 -5.69
C SER A 71 -8.46 -2.91 -5.48
N ALA A 72 -7.96 -4.12 -5.75
CA ALA A 72 -8.72 -5.36 -5.52
C ALA A 72 -9.04 -5.59 -4.03
N TYR A 73 -8.11 -5.26 -3.13
CA TYR A 73 -8.36 -5.28 -1.69
C TYR A 73 -9.47 -4.32 -1.28
N GLN A 74 -9.43 -3.07 -1.76
CA GLN A 74 -10.45 -2.07 -1.47
C GLN A 74 -11.82 -2.46 -2.04
N GLN A 75 -11.88 -3.19 -3.16
CA GLN A 75 -13.14 -3.75 -3.66
C GLN A 75 -13.74 -4.72 -2.64
N ALA A 76 -12.94 -5.66 -2.13
CA ALA A 76 -13.37 -6.61 -1.11
C ALA A 76 -13.86 -5.89 0.16
N VAL A 77 -13.11 -4.89 0.63
CA VAL A 77 -13.48 -4.08 1.81
C VAL A 77 -14.81 -3.35 1.59
N LEU A 78 -14.99 -2.70 0.43
CA LEU A 78 -16.20 -1.95 0.13
C LEU A 78 -17.42 -2.87 -0.02
N MET A 79 -17.27 -4.03 -0.68
CA MET A 79 -18.33 -5.03 -0.79
C MET A 79 -18.76 -5.58 0.56
N LYS A 80 -17.82 -5.87 1.46
CA LYS A 80 -18.11 -6.29 2.84
C LYS A 80 -18.79 -5.20 3.66
N LYS A 81 -18.39 -3.93 3.46
CA LYS A 81 -19.05 -2.79 4.11
C LYS A 81 -20.50 -2.63 3.65
N GLN A 82 -20.78 -2.87 2.38
CA GLN A 82 -22.14 -2.80 1.83
C GLN A 82 -23.00 -3.99 2.25
N ASN A 83 -22.42 -5.20 2.29
CA ASN A 83 -23.09 -6.40 2.76
C ASN A 83 -22.05 -7.37 3.38
N PRO A 84 -22.05 -7.54 4.72
CA PRO A 84 -21.09 -8.39 5.42
C PRO A 84 -21.07 -9.87 4.97
N ASN A 85 -22.18 -10.36 4.41
CA ASN A 85 -22.30 -11.75 3.96
C ASN A 85 -21.82 -11.97 2.51
N THR A 86 -21.45 -10.90 1.79
CA THR A 86 -20.94 -11.02 0.42
C THR A 86 -19.66 -11.85 0.38
N ASN A 87 -19.59 -12.77 -0.60
CA ASN A 87 -18.39 -13.54 -0.88
C ASN A 87 -17.39 -12.66 -1.65
N VAL A 88 -16.26 -12.36 -1.03
CA VAL A 88 -15.19 -11.53 -1.61
C VAL A 88 -13.91 -12.32 -1.89
N ASN A 89 -13.98 -13.66 -1.88
CA ASN A 89 -12.81 -14.54 -1.99
C ASN A 89 -12.02 -14.32 -3.28
N THR A 90 -12.70 -14.11 -4.40
CA THR A 90 -12.05 -13.84 -5.69
C THR A 90 -11.24 -12.55 -5.64
N PHE A 91 -11.81 -11.48 -5.06
CA PHE A 91 -11.13 -10.20 -4.91
C PHE A 91 -9.94 -10.29 -3.94
N LEU A 92 -10.09 -10.98 -2.82
CA LEU A 92 -8.99 -11.18 -1.86
C LEU A 92 -7.87 -12.05 -2.43
N GLY A 93 -8.19 -13.10 -3.20
CA GLY A 93 -7.20 -13.91 -3.89
C GLY A 93 -6.43 -13.12 -4.96
N LEU A 94 -7.14 -12.26 -5.70
CA LEU A 94 -6.53 -11.37 -6.69
C LEU A 94 -5.63 -10.34 -6.01
N ALA A 95 -6.12 -9.69 -4.95
CA ALA A 95 -5.38 -8.74 -4.14
C ALA A 95 -4.07 -9.38 -3.62
N TYR A 96 -4.17 -10.59 -3.05
CA TYR A 96 -3.03 -11.32 -2.52
C TYR A 96 -1.99 -11.65 -3.60
N LYS A 97 -2.43 -12.09 -4.77
CA LYS A 97 -1.55 -12.38 -5.92
C LYS A 97 -0.74 -11.15 -6.33
N TYR A 98 -1.42 -10.02 -6.51
CA TYR A 98 -0.77 -8.77 -6.95
C TYR A 98 0.11 -8.17 -5.86
N ALA A 99 -0.34 -8.16 -4.59
CA ALA A 99 0.47 -7.69 -3.47
C ALA A 99 1.73 -8.52 -3.25
N ASN A 100 1.66 -9.85 -3.39
CA ASN A 100 2.86 -10.69 -3.35
C ASN A 100 3.78 -10.46 -4.54
N SER A 101 3.23 -10.21 -5.73
CA SER A 101 4.04 -9.85 -6.89
C SER A 101 4.76 -8.52 -6.65
N ALA A 102 4.11 -7.54 -6.03
CA ALA A 102 4.75 -6.29 -5.63
C ALA A 102 5.91 -6.53 -4.64
N LYS A 103 5.65 -7.31 -3.58
CA LYS A 103 6.64 -7.70 -2.58
C LYS A 103 7.83 -8.43 -3.20
N PHE A 104 7.58 -9.35 -4.13
CA PHE A 104 8.63 -10.08 -4.85
C PHE A 104 9.52 -9.15 -5.70
N ASN A 105 8.92 -8.11 -6.30
CA ASN A 105 9.68 -7.13 -7.08
C ASN A 105 10.42 -6.12 -6.18
N GLN A 106 9.89 -5.82 -5.00
CA GLN A 106 10.49 -4.89 -4.05
C GLN A 106 10.05 -5.22 -2.61
N GLU A 107 10.97 -5.71 -1.80
CA GLU A 107 10.72 -5.90 -0.36
C GLU A 107 10.91 -4.57 0.37
N ASN A 108 9.80 -3.97 0.78
CA ASN A 108 9.77 -2.71 1.53
C ASN A 108 8.59 -2.72 2.53
N ALA A 109 8.56 -1.77 3.46
CA ALA A 109 7.53 -1.74 4.50
C ALA A 109 6.10 -1.74 3.92
N GLU A 110 5.87 -1.02 2.82
CA GLU A 110 4.56 -0.90 2.17
C GLU A 110 4.04 -2.23 1.62
N THR A 111 4.88 -2.96 0.89
CA THR A 111 4.51 -4.25 0.32
C THR A 111 4.23 -5.29 1.39
N PHE A 112 5.01 -5.31 2.47
CA PHE A 112 4.73 -6.15 3.64
C PHE A 112 3.40 -5.78 4.30
N VAL A 113 3.13 -4.48 4.48
CA VAL A 113 1.86 -4.02 5.05
C VAL A 113 0.68 -4.46 4.22
N LEU A 114 0.73 -4.26 2.90
CA LEU A 114 -0.38 -4.60 2.02
C LEU A 114 -0.69 -6.10 2.06
N VAL A 115 0.33 -6.96 2.01
CA VAL A 115 0.14 -8.42 2.11
C VAL A 115 -0.46 -8.79 3.48
N GLY A 116 0.07 -8.23 4.58
CA GLY A 116 -0.47 -8.48 5.92
C GLY A 116 -1.93 -8.05 6.10
N LEU A 117 -2.32 -6.90 5.54
CA LEU A 117 -3.72 -6.43 5.56
C LEU A 117 -4.65 -7.35 4.77
N ILE A 118 -4.19 -7.86 3.63
CA ILE A 118 -4.97 -8.77 2.79
C ILE A 118 -5.14 -10.12 3.51
N GLU A 119 -4.07 -10.69 4.07
CA GLU A 119 -4.14 -11.94 4.85
C GLU A 119 -5.06 -11.81 6.06
N LEU A 120 -5.04 -10.66 6.74
CA LEU A 120 -5.97 -10.40 7.82
C LEU A 120 -7.44 -10.38 7.34
N ALA A 121 -7.73 -9.71 6.22
CA ALA A 121 -9.07 -9.70 5.65
C ALA A 121 -9.52 -11.10 5.16
N ILE A 122 -8.59 -11.93 4.72
CA ILE A 122 -8.84 -13.34 4.36
C ILE A 122 -9.25 -14.13 5.60
N LEU A 123 -8.48 -14.00 6.68
CA LEU A 123 -8.78 -14.62 7.97
C LEU A 123 -10.15 -14.17 8.50
N GLU A 124 -10.43 -12.87 8.50
CA GLU A 124 -11.73 -12.30 8.92
C GLU A 124 -12.90 -12.78 8.05
N ASN A 125 -12.67 -13.06 6.76
CA ASN A 125 -13.67 -13.62 5.86
C ASN A 125 -13.91 -15.13 6.09
N GLY A 126 -13.22 -15.76 7.05
CA GLY A 126 -13.39 -17.17 7.39
C GLY A 126 -12.75 -18.13 6.39
N LYS A 127 -11.88 -17.64 5.49
CA LYS A 127 -11.01 -18.49 4.69
C LYS A 127 -9.61 -18.49 5.27
N VAL A 128 -8.97 -19.65 5.24
CA VAL A 128 -7.58 -19.80 5.63
C VAL A 128 -6.83 -20.36 4.43
N PHE A 129 -5.93 -19.57 3.84
CA PHE A 129 -5.11 -20.04 2.72
C PHE A 129 -3.93 -20.90 3.17
N THR A 130 -3.49 -20.75 4.42
CA THR A 130 -2.32 -21.45 4.96
C THR A 130 -2.58 -21.90 6.39
N LYS A 131 -2.04 -23.05 6.78
CA LYS A 131 -2.24 -23.66 8.11
C LYS A 131 -1.91 -22.71 9.28
N ASN A 132 -1.08 -21.69 9.06
CA ASN A 132 -0.60 -20.73 10.06
C ASN A 132 -0.72 -19.27 9.58
N ILE A 133 -1.88 -18.86 9.05
CA ILE A 133 -2.10 -17.48 8.56
C ILE A 133 -1.84 -16.42 9.64
N GLU A 134 -2.11 -16.71 10.90
CA GLU A 134 -1.80 -15.82 12.03
C GLU A 134 -0.31 -15.52 12.16
N GLU A 135 0.55 -16.54 12.15
CA GLU A 135 2.01 -16.34 12.23
C GLU A 135 2.53 -15.59 10.99
N SER A 136 1.94 -15.85 9.82
CA SER A 136 2.25 -15.13 8.58
C SER A 136 1.97 -13.63 8.71
N ILE A 137 0.77 -13.26 9.20
CA ILE A 137 0.38 -11.87 9.45
C ILE A 137 1.34 -11.19 10.44
N LYS A 138 1.67 -11.87 11.54
CA LYS A 138 2.63 -11.36 12.55
C LYS A 138 4.02 -11.17 11.96
N ASN A 139 4.48 -12.10 11.13
CA ASN A 139 5.77 -11.99 10.47
C ASN A 139 5.82 -10.80 9.49
N TYR A 140 4.75 -10.56 8.72
CA TYR A 140 4.69 -9.39 7.84
C TYR A 140 4.67 -8.07 8.61
N LEU A 141 3.93 -7.99 9.71
CA LEU A 141 3.97 -6.84 10.60
C LEU A 141 5.39 -6.60 11.13
N ARG A 142 6.05 -7.64 11.64
CA ARG A 142 7.42 -7.56 12.17
C ARG A 142 8.41 -7.05 11.12
N GLN A 143 8.34 -7.57 9.89
CA GLN A 143 9.21 -7.11 8.79
C GLN A 143 8.95 -5.64 8.43
N ALA A 144 7.69 -5.23 8.39
CA ALA A 144 7.35 -3.85 8.09
C ALA A 144 7.80 -2.88 9.21
N GLU A 145 7.68 -3.29 10.47
CA GLU A 145 8.20 -2.54 11.63
C GLU A 145 9.72 -2.42 11.64
N LEU A 146 10.44 -3.47 11.23
CA LEU A 146 11.91 -3.42 11.12
C LEU A 146 12.37 -2.40 10.08
N LEU A 147 11.64 -2.26 8.97
CA LEU A 147 11.99 -1.37 7.87
C LEU A 147 11.57 0.07 8.13
N GLU A 148 10.31 0.30 8.52
CA GLU A 148 9.77 1.64 8.74
C GLU A 148 8.82 1.68 9.95
N PRO A 149 9.33 1.64 11.20
CA PRO A 149 8.50 1.52 12.41
C PRO A 149 7.57 2.72 12.64
N LYS A 150 7.83 3.86 11.99
CA LYS A 150 7.04 5.10 12.07
C LYS A 150 6.13 5.32 10.85
N ASN A 151 6.10 4.38 9.91
CA ASN A 151 5.25 4.48 8.73
C ASN A 151 3.78 4.36 9.14
N LEU A 152 2.97 5.27 8.61
CA LEU A 152 1.54 5.39 8.89
C LEU A 152 0.79 4.06 8.71
N ARG A 153 1.08 3.33 7.64
CA ARG A 153 0.39 2.09 7.28
C ARG A 153 0.93 0.89 8.04
N VAL A 154 2.20 0.91 8.47
CA VAL A 154 2.74 -0.08 9.43
C VAL A 154 1.96 -0.03 10.74
N LEU A 155 1.74 1.18 11.25
CA LEU A 155 0.96 1.38 12.48
C LEU A 155 -0.51 0.99 12.29
N LEU A 156 -1.08 1.24 11.11
CA LEU A 156 -2.43 0.78 10.76
C LEU A 156 -2.54 -0.74 10.80
N LEU A 157 -1.58 -1.46 10.20
CA LEU A 157 -1.53 -2.93 10.27
C LEU A 157 -1.39 -3.39 11.73
N LYS A 158 -0.46 -2.81 12.49
CA LYS A 158 -0.26 -3.13 13.92
C LYS A 158 -1.55 -3.04 14.72
N ALA A 159 -2.31 -1.96 14.54
CA ALA A 159 -3.58 -1.75 15.22
C ALA A 159 -4.63 -2.82 14.87
N LYS A 160 -4.72 -3.18 13.58
CA LYS A 160 -5.63 -4.23 13.12
C LYS A 160 -5.24 -5.62 13.62
N VAL A 161 -3.94 -5.93 13.64
CA VAL A 161 -3.40 -7.17 14.21
C VAL A 161 -3.69 -7.25 15.71
N ALA A 162 -3.43 -6.18 16.46
CA ALA A 162 -3.73 -6.13 17.89
C ALA A 162 -5.20 -6.37 18.22
N LYS A 163 -6.11 -5.86 17.37
CA LYS A 163 -7.55 -6.11 17.50
C LYS A 163 -7.91 -7.58 17.22
N ALA A 164 -7.30 -8.18 16.21
CA ALA A 164 -7.56 -9.57 15.84
C ALA A 164 -6.97 -10.58 16.84
N PHE A 165 -5.86 -10.22 17.50
CA PHE A 165 -5.12 -11.10 18.42
C PHE A 165 -4.86 -10.41 19.78
N PRO A 166 -5.91 -10.11 20.57
CA PRO A 166 -5.83 -9.20 21.72
C PRO A 166 -4.94 -9.69 22.87
N THR A 167 -4.72 -10.99 23.00
CA THR A 167 -3.91 -11.60 24.09
C THR A 167 -2.45 -11.19 24.06
N GLU A 168 -1.94 -10.71 22.93
CA GLU A 168 -0.52 -10.38 22.74
C GLU A 168 -0.22 -8.88 22.81
N TYR A 169 -1.25 -8.02 22.91
CA TYR A 169 -1.12 -6.58 22.71
C TYR A 169 -1.69 -5.73 23.88
N GLN A 170 -1.50 -6.19 25.13
CA GLN A 170 -2.05 -5.56 26.35
C GLN A 170 -1.74 -4.04 26.47
N ASP A 171 -0.56 -3.58 26.05
CA ASP A 171 -0.12 -2.17 26.17
C ASP A 171 0.12 -1.43 24.83
N ALA A 172 -0.13 -2.11 23.71
CA ALA A 172 0.15 -1.54 22.39
C ALA A 172 -0.83 -0.40 22.03
N LYS A 173 -2.05 -0.44 22.58
CA LYS A 173 -3.13 0.52 22.26
C LYS A 173 -2.76 1.97 22.55
N ILE A 174 -2.19 2.25 23.72
CA ILE A 174 -1.81 3.62 24.13
C ILE A 174 -0.65 4.14 23.27
N GLN A 175 0.34 3.28 22.99
CA GLN A 175 1.45 3.63 22.10
C GLN A 175 0.96 3.84 20.66
N ILE A 176 0.09 2.97 20.13
CA ILE A 176 -0.49 3.08 18.80
C ILE A 176 -1.29 4.38 18.66
N GLN A 177 -2.14 4.72 19.64
CA GLN A 177 -2.90 5.98 19.62
C GLN A 177 -1.98 7.19 19.59
N SER A 178 -0.95 7.23 20.45
CA SER A 178 0.02 8.33 20.49
C SER A 178 0.78 8.48 19.16
N VAL A 179 1.28 7.37 18.60
CA VAL A 179 2.05 7.38 17.35
C VAL A 179 1.16 7.66 16.13
N LEU A 180 -0.07 7.15 16.07
CA LEU A 180 -1.02 7.48 14.99
C LEU A 180 -1.42 8.96 15.03
N GLN A 181 -1.61 9.52 16.22
CA GLN A 181 -1.85 10.96 16.38
C GLN A 181 -0.62 11.80 16.02
N GLU A 182 0.60 11.33 16.30
CA GLU A 182 1.83 12.01 15.88
C GLU A 182 2.03 11.93 14.36
N ALA A 183 1.78 10.78 13.73
CA ALA A 183 1.87 10.59 12.29
C ALA A 183 0.82 11.43 11.53
N LYS A 184 -0.39 11.59 12.09
CA LYS A 184 -1.41 12.52 11.56
C LYS A 184 -0.94 13.98 11.61
N ARG A 185 -0.21 14.37 12.67
CA ARG A 185 0.31 15.72 12.88
C ARG A 185 1.55 16.02 12.02
N LYS A 186 2.50 15.09 11.91
CA LYS A 186 3.78 15.23 11.21
C LYS A 186 3.74 14.75 9.77
N ASN A 187 2.68 15.03 9.02
CA ASN A 187 2.54 14.56 7.65
C ASN A 187 3.52 15.26 6.67
N SER A 188 4.83 15.16 6.92
CA SER A 188 5.90 15.35 5.96
C SER A 188 5.95 14.11 5.08
N MET A 189 4.99 14.03 4.16
CA MET A 189 5.12 13.16 3.00
C MET A 189 6.47 13.48 2.37
N LYS A 190 7.43 12.55 2.39
CA LYS A 190 8.60 12.68 1.54
C LYS A 190 8.07 12.75 0.11
N LYS A 191 8.39 13.83 -0.60
CA LYS A 191 8.08 13.97 -2.03
C LYS A 191 8.86 12.88 -2.76
N GLY A 192 8.13 11.97 -3.42
CA GLY A 192 8.69 10.83 -4.14
C GLY A 192 8.09 9.52 -3.64
N ASP A 193 7.25 8.91 -4.49
CA ASP A 193 7.20 7.47 -4.70
C ASP A 193 6.78 6.55 -3.53
N ILE A 194 6.12 7.08 -2.50
CA ILE A 194 5.55 6.29 -1.39
C ILE A 194 4.02 6.36 -1.45
N PRO A 195 3.29 5.25 -1.16
CA PRO A 195 1.85 5.27 -1.04
C PRO A 195 1.34 6.36 -0.09
N THR A 196 0.20 6.96 -0.41
CA THR A 196 -0.35 8.14 0.29
C THR A 196 -1.72 7.87 0.93
N TRP A 197 -2.23 6.63 0.86
CA TRP A 197 -3.50 6.20 1.47
C TRP A 197 -3.31 5.83 2.96
N GLY A 198 -4.40 5.56 3.70
CA GLY A 198 -4.34 5.14 5.10
C GLY A 198 -4.73 6.22 6.12
N LYS A 199 -4.85 7.48 5.68
CA LYS A 199 -5.24 8.60 6.57
C LYS A 199 -6.67 8.46 7.09
N MET A 200 -7.62 8.15 6.20
CA MET A 200 -9.03 7.98 6.59
C MET A 200 -9.21 6.69 7.39
N GLU A 201 -8.45 5.64 7.04
CA GLU A 201 -8.45 4.35 7.72
C GLU A 201 -7.96 4.47 9.17
N ILE A 202 -7.04 5.41 9.44
CA ILE A 202 -6.60 5.70 10.81
C ILE A 202 -7.70 6.30 11.64
N ASP A 203 -8.47 7.24 11.10
CA ASP A 203 -9.57 7.85 11.85
C ASP A 203 -10.65 6.80 12.20
N ILE A 204 -10.90 5.87 11.27
CA ILE A 204 -11.78 4.72 11.52
C ILE A 204 -11.20 3.81 12.61
N VAL A 205 -9.92 3.44 12.52
CA VAL A 205 -9.28 2.57 13.51
C VAL A 205 -9.22 3.24 14.89
N LEU A 206 -8.87 4.52 14.98
CA LEU A 206 -8.88 5.30 16.22
C LEU A 206 -10.26 5.32 16.87
N SER A 207 -11.34 5.43 16.08
CA SER A 207 -12.72 5.38 16.60
C SER A 207 -13.15 4.01 17.14
N GLN A 208 -12.40 2.95 16.81
CA GLN A 208 -12.67 1.57 17.19
C GLN A 208 -11.69 1.02 18.24
N LEU A 209 -10.67 1.81 18.60
CA LEU A 209 -9.75 1.52 19.71
C LEU A 209 -10.41 1.98 21.02
#